data_AF-A0A1S8IW37-F1
#
_entry.id   AF-A0A1S8IW37-F1
#
_cell.length_a   1.000
_cell.length_b   1.000
_cell.length_c   1.000
_cell.angle_alpha   90.00
_cell.angle_beta   90.00
_cell.angle_gamma   90.00
#
_symmetry.space_group_name_H-M   'P 1'
#
loop_
_entity.id
_entity.type
_entity.pdbx_description
1 polymer ?
#
loop_
_entity_poly.entity_id
_entity_poly.type
_entity_poly.pdbx_seq_one_letter_code
_entity_poly.pdbx_strand_id
1 'polypeptide(L)' 'LDEVEKVEWVIPWGKTRLYNMIRDRGDWVISRQRAWGVPLPIFYAENGEAIITPETIEHVAKLFAEHGSII' A
#
# COMPACT_ATOMS: atom_id res chain seq x y z
N LEU A 1 -17.16 -0.16 2.02
CA LEU A 1 -17.76 0.89 1.17
C LEU A 1 -18.33 2.03 2.03
N ASP A 2 -18.67 1.73 3.28
CA ASP A 2 -19.28 2.62 4.28
C ASP A 2 -18.54 3.94 4.49
N GLU A 3 -17.19 3.93 4.46
CA GLU A 3 -16.41 5.16 4.59
C GLU A 3 -16.65 6.16 3.44
N VAL A 4 -16.95 5.66 2.22
CA VAL A 4 -17.30 6.52 1.08
C VAL A 4 -18.62 7.27 1.33
N GLU A 5 -19.52 6.69 2.14
CA GLU A 5 -20.81 7.30 2.43
C GLU A 5 -20.73 8.42 3.47
N LYS A 6 -19.75 8.35 4.38
CA LYS A 6 -19.51 9.33 5.45
C LYS A 6 -18.81 10.60 4.99
N VAL A 7 -18.18 10.57 3.81
CA VAL A 7 -17.49 11.74 3.22
C VAL A 7 -18.51 12.79 2.79
N GLU A 8 -18.20 14.06 3.04
CA GLU A 8 -18.95 15.17 2.46
C GLU A 8 -18.57 15.36 0.99
N TRP A 9 -19.54 15.13 0.11
CA TRP A 9 -19.35 15.23 -1.34
C TRP A 9 -19.83 16.59 -1.84
N VAL A 10 -18.90 17.40 -2.37
CA VAL A 10 -19.23 18.69 -3.00
C VAL A 10 -20.20 18.51 -4.17
N ILE A 11 -20.09 17.39 -4.90
CA ILE A 11 -20.94 17.04 -6.04
C ILE A 11 -21.49 15.61 -5.91
N PRO A 12 -22.80 15.38 -6.03
CA PRO A 12 -23.42 14.06 -5.77
C PRO A 12 -22.88 12.92 -6.64
N TRP A 13 -22.59 13.18 -7.92
CA TRP A 13 -22.11 12.14 -8.83
C TRP A 13 -20.69 11.65 -8.49
N GLY A 14 -19.89 12.45 -7.77
CA GLY A 14 -18.57 12.05 -7.29
C GLY A 14 -18.66 10.84 -6.37
N LYS A 15 -19.65 10.85 -5.46
CA LYS A 15 -19.96 9.73 -4.56
C LYS A 15 -20.26 8.47 -5.36
N THR A 16 -21.23 8.55 -6.26
CA THR A 16 -21.67 7.41 -7.07
C THR A 16 -20.53 6.82 -7.90
N ARG A 17 -19.68 7.67 -8.48
CA ARG A 17 -18.52 7.23 -9.28
C ARG A 17 -17.49 6.49 -8.44
N LEU A 18 -17.06 7.07 -7.31
CA LEU A 18 -16.03 6.43 -6.47
C LEU A 18 -16.56 5.15 -5.82
N TYR A 19 -17.82 5.18 -5.36
CA TYR A 19 -18.47 4.02 -4.76
C TYR A 19 -18.48 2.84 -5.73
N ASN A 20 -18.97 3.03 -6.95
CA ASN A 20 -19.03 1.97 -7.96
C ASN A 20 -17.63 1.48 -8.33
N MET A 21 -16.65 2.39 -8.46
CA MET A 21 -15.26 2.02 -8.74
C MET A 21 -14.68 1.09 -7.67
N ILE A 22 -14.88 1.39 -6.37
CA ILE A 22 -14.37 0.55 -5.28
C ILE A 22 -15.15 -0.76 -5.18
N ARG A 23 -16.48 -0.73 -5.38
CA ARG A 23 -17.35 -1.91 -5.32
C ARG A 23 -16.93 -2.96 -6.35
N ASP A 24 -16.62 -2.52 -7.57
CA ASP A 24 -16.34 -3.40 -8.70
C ASP A 24 -14.82 -3.65 -8.87
N ARG A 25 -13.97 -3.17 -7.95
CA ARG A 25 -12.51 -3.29 -8.04
C ARG A 25 -12.03 -4.70 -7.67
N GLY A 26 -11.22 -5.30 -8.54
CA GLY A 26 -10.48 -6.53 -8.23
C GLY A 26 -9.19 -6.30 -7.44
N ASP A 27 -8.27 -7.25 -7.53
CA ASP A 27 -6.99 -7.21 -6.81
C ASP A 27 -6.09 -6.06 -7.25
N TRP A 28 -5.34 -5.54 -6.28
CA TRP A 28 -4.40 -4.45 -6.51
C TRP A 28 -2.95 -4.97 -6.56
N VAL A 29 -2.38 -5.02 -7.76
CA VAL A 29 -0.99 -5.40 -7.95
C VAL A 29 -0.07 -4.25 -7.55
N ILE A 30 0.60 -4.39 -6.41
CA ILE A 30 1.50 -3.37 -5.83
C ILE A 30 2.99 -3.57 -6.16
N SER A 31 3.41 -4.76 -6.58
CA SER A 31 4.83 -5.08 -6.84
C SER A 31 5.24 -4.81 -8.29
N ARG A 32 6.48 -4.36 -8.52
CA ARG A 32 7.08 -4.15 -9.85
C ARG A 32 8.56 -4.49 -9.83
N GLN A 33 9.08 -5.10 -10.89
CA GLN A 33 10.51 -5.39 -11.06
C GLN A 33 11.23 -4.16 -11.62
N ARG A 34 11.49 -3.16 -10.77
CA ARG A 34 12.21 -1.93 -11.11
C ARG A 34 13.06 -1.48 -9.93
N ALA A 35 14.18 -0.83 -10.21
CA ALA A 35 15.01 -0.22 -9.17
C ALA A 35 14.38 1.08 -8.64
N TRP A 36 13.93 1.99 -9.52
CA TRP A 36 13.35 3.28 -9.12
C TRP A 36 11.94 3.14 -8.53
N GLY A 37 11.82 3.32 -7.22
CA GLY A 37 10.58 3.25 -6.43
C GLY A 37 10.83 2.88 -4.96
N VAL A 38 9.78 2.90 -4.13
CA VAL A 38 9.90 2.45 -2.74
C VAL A 38 9.94 0.90 -2.73
N PRO A 39 10.99 0.26 -2.17
CA PRO A 39 11.05 -1.19 -2.09
C PRO A 39 10.02 -1.72 -1.09
N LEU A 40 9.49 -2.91 -1.35
CA LEU A 40 8.62 -3.62 -0.40
C LEU A 40 9.49 -4.19 0.73
N PRO A 41 9.26 -3.83 2.01
CA PRO A 41 10.07 -4.27 3.14
C PRO A 41 9.74 -5.72 3.55
N ILE A 42 9.98 -6.65 2.62
CA ILE A 42 9.74 -8.09 2.79
C ILE A 42 11.09 -8.78 2.74
N PHE A 43 11.39 -9.56 3.77
CA PHE A 43 12.57 -10.41 3.81
C PHE A 43 12.16 -11.87 3.61
N TYR A 44 13.09 -12.69 3.15
CA TYR A 44 12.88 -14.13 3.02
C TYR A 44 13.98 -14.86 3.79
N ALA A 45 13.60 -15.84 4.59
CA ALA A 45 14.55 -16.79 5.18
C ALA A 45 15.09 -17.74 4.11
N GLU A 46 16.19 -18.44 4.41
CA GLU A 46 16.83 -19.38 3.47
C GLU A 46 15.90 -20.53 3.03
N ASN A 47 14.92 -20.87 3.84
CA ASN A 47 13.88 -21.86 3.54
C ASN A 47 12.75 -21.31 2.61
N GLY A 48 12.82 -20.04 2.20
CA GLY A 48 11.80 -19.38 1.38
C GLY A 48 10.61 -18.81 2.15
N GLU A 49 10.63 -18.85 3.47
CA GLU A 49 9.58 -18.26 4.31
C GLU A 49 9.65 -16.73 4.28
N ALA A 50 8.50 -16.08 4.05
CA ALA A 50 8.40 -14.63 4.06
C ALA A 50 8.37 -14.09 5.51
N ILE A 51 9.32 -13.23 5.85
CA ILE A 51 9.40 -12.53 7.13
C ILE A 51 8.77 -11.15 6.97
N ILE A 52 7.52 -11.03 7.40
CA ILE A 52 6.71 -9.81 7.31
C ILE A 52 6.10 -9.55 8.69
N THR A 53 6.90 -9.03 9.63
CA THR A 53 6.44 -8.75 11.00
C THR A 53 6.34 -7.24 11.22
N PRO A 54 5.48 -6.78 12.16
CA PRO A 54 5.44 -5.36 12.52
C PRO A 54 6.81 -4.82 12.94
N GLU A 55 7.64 -5.64 13.60
CA GLU A 55 8.99 -5.28 14.01
C GLU A 55 9.92 -5.02 12.82
N THR A 56 9.97 -5.93 11.84
CA THR A 56 10.85 -5.76 10.67
C THR A 56 10.39 -4.59 9.79
N ILE A 57 9.08 -4.42 9.62
CA ILE A 57 8.52 -3.30 8.86
C ILE A 57 8.84 -1.97 9.55
N GLU A 58 8.62 -1.85 10.86
CA GLU A 58 8.89 -0.64 11.63
C GLU A 58 10.38 -0.30 11.64
N HIS A 59 11.26 -1.30 11.74
CA HIS A 59 12.69 -1.11 11.66
C HIS A 59 13.11 -0.52 10.30
N VAL A 60 12.62 -1.08 9.19
CA VAL A 60 12.90 -0.54 7.84
C VAL A 60 12.30 0.85 7.66
N ALA A 61 11.10 1.11 8.18
CA ALA A 61 10.48 2.42 8.13
C ALA A 61 11.33 3.50 8.83
N LYS A 62 11.92 3.19 9.98
CA LYS A 62 12.85 4.10 10.69
C LYS A 62 14.11 4.37 9.88
N LEU A 63 14.72 3.33 9.30
CA LEU A 63 15.87 3.49 8.41
C LEU A 63 15.52 4.37 7.20
N PHE A 64 14.32 4.23 6.64
CA PHE A 64 13.88 5.06 5.52
C PHE A 64 13.57 6.48 5.93
N ALA A 65 13.08 6.71 7.15
CA ALA A 65 12.89 8.06 7.68
C ALA A 65 14.23 8.80 7.86
N GLU A 66 15.29 8.10 8.28
CA GLU A 66 16.61 8.68 8.51
C GLU A 66 17.45 8.81 7.24
N HIS A 67 17.41 7.81 6.35
CA HIS A 67 18.30 7.73 5.20
C HIS A 67 17.60 7.89 3.85
N GLY A 68 16.27 7.83 3.82
CA GLY A 68 15.50 7.72 2.60
C GLY A 68 15.54 6.31 2.01
N SER A 69 14.68 6.04 1.03
CA SER A 69 14.82 4.86 0.18
C SER A 69 15.88 5.14 -0.87
N ILE A 70 17.16 5.08 -0.48
CA ILE A 70 18.28 5.30 -1.42
C ILE A 70 18.26 4.17 -2.45
N ILE A 71 18.22 4.56 -3.73
CA ILE A 71 18.25 3.71 -4.92
C ILE A 71 19.41 4.19 -5.79
#